data_AF-A0A3A5W675-F1
#
_entry.id   AF-A0A3A5W675-F1
#
_cell.length_a   1.000
_cell.length_b   1.000
_cell.length_c   1.000
_cell.angle_alpha   90.00
_cell.angle_beta   90.00
_cell.angle_gamma   90.00
#
_symmetry.space_group_name_H-M   'P 1'
#
loop_
_entity.id
_entity.type
_entity.pdbx_description
1 polymer ?
#
loop_
_entity_poly.entity_id
_entity_poly.type
_entity_poly.pdbx_seq_one_letter_code
_entity_poly.pdbx_strand_id
1 'polypeptide(L)'
;MGLEMIGLLVHAPTLDHLLGLTWGELRAHMEAGSLRDLRPVQDNRLTVTFAIDAEAEWLDWMEQQEGDETGPVLDVLSSCKNGEEGLLYLMKWASPGFWEVWEGRAFLYLEEAIGREASDIHELYTASLWGEVSQRLRGLSEDEFSQRVVMNWMQRRVELGETIEESEDPKIVPTFEAHTRASKTLVYTVNRAEQDDDLVLIIGREHLDASKWGHGEWNLSARLHP
;
A
#
# COMPACT_ATOMS: atom_id res chain seq x y z
N MET A 1 2.69 6.91 18.78
CA MET A 1 2.66 5.87 17.73
C MET A 1 2.48 6.62 16.42
N GLY A 2 3.38 6.44 15.46
CA GLY A 2 3.31 7.16 14.18
C GLY A 2 2.35 6.45 13.23
N LEU A 3 1.78 7.17 12.26
CA LEU A 3 0.99 6.56 11.18
C LEU A 3 1.93 6.00 10.11
N GLU A 4 1.59 4.83 9.57
CA GLU A 4 2.32 4.21 8.46
C GLU A 4 1.62 4.53 7.13
N MET A 5 2.37 5.07 6.16
CA MET A 5 1.97 5.18 4.76
C MET A 5 2.13 3.82 4.09
N ILE A 6 1.18 3.45 3.23
CA ILE A 6 1.11 2.15 2.58
C ILE A 6 0.99 2.33 1.06
N GLY A 7 1.86 1.64 0.31
CA GLY A 7 1.74 1.40 -1.12
C GLY A 7 1.39 -0.08 -1.36
N LEU A 8 0.10 -0.38 -1.41
CA LEU A 8 -0.45 -1.72 -1.57
C LEU A 8 -0.43 -2.14 -3.04
N LEU A 9 0.24 -3.24 -3.40
CA LEU A 9 0.05 -3.80 -4.73
C LEU A 9 -1.20 -4.67 -4.73
N VAL A 10 -2.14 -4.43 -5.63
CA VAL A 10 -3.38 -5.21 -5.76
C VAL A 10 -3.36 -5.95 -7.09
N HIS A 11 -3.55 -7.26 -7.06
CA HIS A 11 -3.68 -8.07 -8.27
C HIS A 11 -5.11 -7.99 -8.80
N ALA A 12 -5.31 -7.21 -9.85
CA ALA A 12 -6.60 -6.88 -10.43
C ALA A 12 -7.41 -8.14 -10.82
N PRO A 13 -6.85 -9.15 -11.52
CA PRO A 13 -7.61 -10.34 -11.90
C PRO A 13 -8.12 -11.13 -10.69
N THR A 14 -7.33 -11.23 -9.62
CA THR A 14 -7.77 -11.91 -8.40
C THR A 14 -8.87 -11.12 -7.71
N LEU A 15 -8.70 -9.80 -7.56
CA LEU A 15 -9.73 -8.96 -6.96
C LEU A 15 -11.06 -9.07 -7.72
N ASP A 16 -11.02 -8.97 -9.05
CA ASP A 16 -12.21 -9.02 -9.89
C ASP A 16 -12.90 -10.39 -9.83
N HIS A 17 -12.12 -11.47 -9.68
CA HIS A 17 -12.68 -12.79 -9.43
C HIS A 17 -13.48 -12.83 -8.11
N LEU A 18 -12.91 -12.30 -7.01
CA LEU A 18 -13.60 -12.25 -5.72
C LEU A 18 -14.86 -11.39 -5.77
N LEU A 19 -14.79 -10.24 -6.44
CA LEU A 19 -15.92 -9.32 -6.59
C LEU A 19 -17.05 -9.89 -7.47
N GLY A 20 -16.72 -10.84 -8.35
CA GLY A 20 -17.67 -11.55 -9.22
C GLY A 20 -18.36 -12.76 -8.58
N LEU A 21 -17.89 -13.23 -7.41
CA LEU A 21 -18.59 -14.26 -6.64
C LEU A 21 -19.89 -13.70 -6.04
N THR A 22 -20.81 -14.58 -5.68
CA THR A 22 -21.92 -14.17 -4.80
C THR A 22 -21.43 -13.98 -3.37
N TRP A 23 -22.12 -13.14 -2.61
CA TRP A 23 -21.81 -12.86 -1.21
C TRP A 23 -21.69 -14.14 -0.37
N GLY A 24 -22.63 -15.07 -0.52
CA GLY A 24 -22.63 -16.34 0.20
C GLY A 24 -21.55 -17.32 -0.26
N GLU A 25 -21.23 -17.36 -1.56
CA GLU A 25 -20.10 -18.14 -2.07
C GLU A 25 -18.78 -17.66 -1.48
N LEU A 26 -18.54 -16.34 -1.50
CA LEU A 26 -17.32 -15.77 -0.96
C LEU A 26 -17.20 -16.08 0.54
N ARG A 27 -18.29 -15.98 1.32
CA ARG A 27 -18.32 -16.39 2.74
C ARG A 27 -17.84 -17.83 2.94
N ALA A 28 -18.52 -18.77 2.30
CA ALA A 28 -18.26 -20.19 2.46
C ALA A 28 -16.82 -20.54 2.03
N HIS A 29 -16.35 -19.89 0.98
CA HIS A 29 -15.00 -20.08 0.48
C HIS A 29 -13.92 -19.57 1.43
N MET A 30 -14.13 -18.39 2.04
CA MET A 30 -13.22 -17.78 3.02
C MET A 30 -13.20 -18.58 4.33
N GLU A 31 -14.36 -19.02 4.84
CA GLU A 31 -14.45 -19.90 6.03
C GLU A 31 -13.71 -21.23 5.82
N ALA A 32 -13.80 -21.80 4.62
CA ALA A 32 -13.13 -23.05 4.27
C ALA A 32 -11.64 -22.86 3.89
N GLY A 33 -11.16 -21.62 3.72
CA GLY A 33 -9.81 -21.32 3.22
C GLY A 33 -9.55 -21.87 1.80
N SER A 34 -10.61 -22.03 1.00
CA SER A 34 -10.58 -22.78 -0.26
C SER A 34 -10.12 -21.95 -1.47
N LEU A 35 -10.02 -20.62 -1.33
CA LEU A 35 -9.54 -19.72 -2.39
C LEU A 35 -8.03 -19.45 -2.30
N ARG A 36 -7.32 -19.99 -1.30
CA ARG A 36 -5.91 -19.66 -1.05
C ARG A 36 -4.99 -19.91 -2.25
N ASP A 37 -5.32 -20.88 -3.10
CA ASP A 37 -4.58 -21.18 -4.33
C ASP A 37 -4.76 -20.11 -5.43
N LEU A 38 -5.79 -19.26 -5.33
CA LEU A 38 -6.04 -18.11 -6.23
C LEU A 38 -5.32 -16.85 -5.77
N ARG A 39 -4.76 -16.87 -4.56
CA ARG A 39 -4.06 -15.71 -4.01
C ARG A 39 -2.77 -15.48 -4.80
N PRO A 40 -2.40 -14.24 -5.13
CA PRO A 40 -1.15 -13.98 -5.83
C PRO A 40 0.05 -14.50 -5.06
N VAL A 41 1.09 -14.90 -5.78
CA VAL A 41 2.34 -15.33 -5.16
C VAL A 41 2.88 -14.19 -4.30
N GLN A 42 3.09 -14.47 -3.02
CA GLN A 42 3.58 -13.50 -2.06
C GLN A 42 4.98 -13.00 -2.46
N ASP A 43 5.14 -11.69 -2.42
CA ASP A 43 6.40 -11.04 -2.72
C ASP A 43 7.39 -11.25 -1.56
N ASN A 44 8.64 -11.60 -1.88
CA ASN A 44 9.66 -11.89 -0.88
C ASN A 44 10.43 -10.66 -0.38
N ARG A 45 10.12 -9.47 -0.92
CA ARG A 45 10.77 -8.20 -0.59
C ARG A 45 9.82 -7.18 0.05
N LEU A 46 8.52 -7.40 -0.08
CA LEU A 46 7.47 -6.56 0.50
C LEU A 46 6.95 -7.14 1.81
N THR A 47 6.26 -6.30 2.59
CA THR A 47 5.44 -6.79 3.69
C THR A 47 4.22 -7.51 3.10
N VAL A 48 3.84 -8.63 3.71
CA VAL A 48 2.72 -9.47 3.23
C VAL A 48 1.74 -9.74 4.37
N THR A 49 0.46 -9.73 4.04
CA THR A 49 -0.59 -10.18 4.96
C THR A 49 -0.74 -11.69 4.83
N PHE A 50 -0.83 -12.45 5.92
CA PHE A 50 -1.10 -13.88 5.84
C PHE A 50 -2.54 -14.14 5.41
N ALA A 51 -2.79 -15.27 4.73
CA ALA A 51 -4.12 -15.57 4.20
C ALA A 51 -5.16 -15.68 5.32
N ILE A 52 -4.80 -16.35 6.41
CA ILE A 52 -5.65 -16.52 7.58
C ILE A 52 -6.05 -15.17 8.18
N ASP A 53 -5.11 -14.24 8.32
CA ASP A 53 -5.39 -12.91 8.88
C ASP A 53 -6.30 -12.10 7.95
N ALA A 54 -6.03 -12.11 6.65
CA ALA A 54 -6.87 -11.42 5.67
C ALA A 54 -8.29 -12.01 5.58
N GLU A 55 -8.42 -13.34 5.67
CA GLU A 55 -9.70 -14.06 5.71
C GLU A 55 -10.48 -13.69 6.98
N ALA A 56 -9.83 -13.71 8.14
CA ALA A 56 -10.46 -13.38 9.42
C ALA A 56 -10.96 -11.94 9.46
N GLU A 57 -10.13 -10.97 9.07
CA GLU A 57 -10.53 -9.56 9.02
C GLU A 57 -11.73 -9.32 8.10
N TRP A 58 -11.75 -9.99 6.94
CA TRP A 58 -12.88 -9.88 6.02
C TRP A 58 -14.15 -10.52 6.58
N LEU A 59 -14.07 -11.73 7.17
CA LEU A 59 -15.21 -12.41 7.78
C LEU A 59 -15.77 -11.62 8.97
N ASP A 60 -14.92 -11.12 9.85
CA ASP A 60 -15.30 -10.31 11.00
C ASP A 60 -16.02 -9.02 10.57
N TRP A 61 -15.58 -8.40 9.46
CA TRP A 61 -16.26 -7.25 8.89
C TRP A 61 -17.60 -7.65 8.24
N MET A 62 -17.62 -8.76 7.51
CA MET A 62 -18.80 -9.28 6.80
C MET A 62 -19.94 -9.62 7.76
N GLU A 63 -19.64 -10.20 8.92
CA GLU A 63 -20.63 -10.55 9.96
C GLU A 63 -21.39 -9.32 10.49
N GLN A 64 -20.83 -8.13 10.36
CA GLN A 64 -21.45 -6.87 10.80
C GLN A 64 -22.41 -6.28 9.75
N GLN A 65 -22.51 -6.89 8.56
CA GLN A 65 -23.30 -6.39 7.44
C GLN A 65 -24.57 -7.24 7.20
N GLU A 66 -25.63 -6.58 6.74
CA GLU A 66 -26.85 -7.23 6.24
C GLU A 66 -26.75 -7.36 4.70
N GLY A 67 -25.93 -8.29 4.22
CA GLY A 67 -25.72 -8.51 2.78
C GLY A 67 -26.67 -9.55 2.16
N ASP A 68 -27.05 -9.36 0.89
CA ASP A 68 -27.80 -10.36 0.11
C ASP A 68 -26.88 -11.51 -0.30
N GLU A 69 -27.06 -12.68 0.32
CA GLU A 69 -26.28 -13.91 0.06
C GLU A 69 -26.20 -14.31 -1.43
N THR A 70 -27.19 -13.90 -2.24
CA THR A 70 -27.26 -14.25 -3.67
C THR A 70 -26.73 -13.18 -4.61
N GLY A 71 -26.52 -11.95 -4.10
CA GLY A 71 -26.02 -10.84 -4.89
C GLY A 71 -24.53 -10.95 -5.18
N PRO A 72 -24.04 -10.44 -6.32
CA PRO A 72 -22.61 -10.26 -6.56
C PRO A 72 -21.96 -9.46 -5.45
N VAL A 73 -20.76 -9.83 -5.02
CA VAL A 73 -20.05 -9.19 -3.90
C VAL A 73 -19.91 -7.68 -4.13
N LEU A 74 -19.56 -7.26 -5.35
CA LEU A 74 -19.45 -5.83 -5.68
C LEU A 74 -20.75 -5.05 -5.40
N ASP A 75 -21.88 -5.60 -5.86
CA ASP A 75 -23.19 -4.97 -5.70
C ASP A 75 -23.59 -4.91 -4.22
N VAL A 76 -23.36 -5.99 -3.48
CA VAL A 76 -23.67 -6.06 -2.04
C VAL A 76 -22.81 -5.06 -1.26
N LEU A 77 -21.49 -5.02 -1.52
CA LEU A 77 -20.58 -4.05 -0.89
C LEU A 77 -21.09 -2.61 -1.09
N SER A 78 -21.61 -2.26 -2.27
CA SER A 78 -22.10 -0.91 -2.58
C SER A 78 -23.33 -0.50 -1.74
N SER A 79 -24.05 -1.47 -1.21
CA SER A 79 -25.21 -1.27 -0.32
C SER A 79 -24.84 -1.34 1.17
N CYS A 80 -23.68 -1.90 1.51
CA CYS A 80 -23.22 -2.06 2.88
C CYS A 80 -22.82 -0.73 3.51
N LYS A 81 -22.91 -0.66 4.84
CA LYS A 81 -22.36 0.46 5.60
C LYS A 81 -20.83 0.35 5.59
N ASN A 82 -20.14 1.38 5.13
CA ASN A 82 -18.68 1.38 4.96
C ASN A 82 -18.22 0.24 4.03
N GLY A 83 -18.91 0.03 2.92
CA GLY A 83 -18.56 -0.99 1.92
C GLY A 83 -17.14 -0.86 1.38
N GLU A 84 -16.58 0.35 1.37
CA GLU A 84 -15.18 0.59 1.01
C GLU A 84 -14.21 -0.14 1.96
N GLU A 85 -14.55 -0.32 3.23
CA GLU A 85 -13.72 -1.08 4.17
C GLU A 85 -13.68 -2.56 3.78
N GLY A 86 -14.84 -3.14 3.44
CA GLY A 86 -14.93 -4.49 2.89
C GLY A 86 -14.12 -4.67 1.62
N LEU A 87 -14.18 -3.69 0.72
CA LEU A 87 -13.37 -3.67 -0.50
C LEU A 87 -11.86 -3.60 -0.17
N LEU A 88 -11.45 -2.80 0.83
CA LEU A 88 -10.05 -2.71 1.25
C LEU A 88 -9.54 -4.05 1.80
N TYR A 89 -10.35 -4.79 2.57
CA TYR A 89 -9.99 -6.13 3.03
C TYR A 89 -9.79 -7.10 1.86
N LEU A 90 -10.66 -7.07 0.85
CA LEU A 90 -10.49 -7.90 -0.35
C LEU A 90 -9.27 -7.49 -1.18
N MET A 91 -8.95 -6.20 -1.26
CA MET A 91 -7.71 -5.73 -1.88
C MET A 91 -6.46 -6.23 -1.16
N LYS A 92 -6.45 -6.21 0.18
CA LYS A 92 -5.36 -6.78 1.00
C LYS A 92 -5.25 -8.30 0.83
N TRP A 93 -6.39 -8.99 0.72
CA TRP A 93 -6.41 -10.41 0.41
C TRP A 93 -5.83 -10.68 -0.99
N ALA A 94 -6.25 -9.92 -2.00
CA ALA A 94 -5.76 -10.03 -3.38
C ALA A 94 -4.37 -9.38 -3.60
N SER A 95 -3.62 -9.07 -2.54
CA SER A 95 -2.32 -8.43 -2.62
C SER A 95 -1.17 -9.45 -2.57
N PRO A 96 -0.18 -9.38 -3.49
CA PRO A 96 1.10 -10.07 -3.31
C PRO A 96 1.97 -9.44 -2.21
N GLY A 97 1.73 -8.19 -1.83
CA GLY A 97 2.48 -7.47 -0.81
C GLY A 97 2.35 -5.95 -0.92
N PHE A 98 2.87 -5.24 0.08
CA PHE A 98 2.83 -3.79 0.16
C PHE A 98 4.15 -3.21 0.68
N TRP A 99 4.42 -1.99 0.24
CA TRP A 99 5.43 -1.13 0.85
C TRP A 99 4.82 -0.36 2.01
N GLU A 100 5.53 -0.27 3.12
CA GLU A 100 5.12 0.51 4.28
C GLU A 100 6.27 1.37 4.81
N VAL A 101 5.94 2.58 5.26
CA VAL A 101 6.87 3.41 6.00
C VAL A 101 6.17 4.44 6.88
N TRP A 102 6.82 4.79 7.98
CA TRP A 102 6.36 5.89 8.82
C TRP A 102 6.15 7.16 7.99
N GLU A 103 4.96 7.75 8.08
CA GLU A 103 4.50 8.86 7.24
C GLU A 103 5.47 10.07 7.28
N GLY A 104 6.07 10.35 8.43
CA GLY A 104 7.08 11.40 8.56
C GLY A 104 8.35 11.16 7.73
N ARG A 105 8.73 9.89 7.51
CA ARG A 105 9.84 9.50 6.61
C ARG A 105 9.44 9.48 5.15
N ALA A 106 8.15 9.35 4.83
CA ALA A 106 7.68 9.37 3.46
C ALA A 106 8.06 10.68 2.75
N PHE A 107 8.01 11.82 3.45
CA PHE A 107 8.50 13.11 2.92
C PHE A 107 9.91 12.99 2.34
N LEU A 108 10.86 12.46 3.13
CA LEU A 108 12.25 12.31 2.69
C LEU A 108 12.37 11.52 1.38
N TYR A 109 11.56 10.49 1.18
CA TYR A 109 11.66 9.64 0.00
C TYR A 109 10.92 10.22 -1.20
N LEU A 110 9.69 10.69 -0.97
CA LEU A 110 8.85 11.19 -2.04
C LEU A 110 9.38 12.53 -2.57
N GLU A 111 9.86 13.41 -1.69
CA GLU A 111 10.53 14.67 -2.08
C GLU A 111 11.82 14.41 -2.86
N GLU A 112 12.63 13.44 -2.44
CA GLU A 112 13.83 13.03 -3.17
C GLU A 112 13.49 12.45 -4.56
N ALA A 113 12.39 11.70 -4.67
CA ALA A 113 11.92 11.16 -5.94
C ALA A 113 11.46 12.26 -6.91
N ILE A 114 10.65 13.21 -6.44
CA ILE A 114 10.08 14.27 -7.29
C ILE A 114 11.03 15.47 -7.47
N GLY A 115 12.05 15.61 -6.62
CA GLY A 115 13.05 16.68 -6.68
C GLY A 115 12.54 18.04 -6.19
N ARG A 116 11.51 18.05 -5.35
CA ARG A 116 10.93 19.24 -4.71
C ARG A 116 10.30 18.87 -3.37
N GLU A 117 10.11 19.87 -2.52
CA GLU A 117 9.34 19.72 -1.27
C GLU A 117 7.86 19.48 -1.57
N ALA A 118 7.22 18.68 -0.72
CA ALA A 118 5.76 18.55 -0.72
C ALA A 118 5.14 19.71 0.06
N SER A 119 4.00 20.23 -0.40
CA SER A 119 3.33 21.38 0.21
C SER A 119 2.83 21.06 1.62
N ASP A 120 2.28 19.85 1.79
CA ASP A 120 1.78 19.33 3.05
C ASP A 120 1.59 17.80 2.96
N ILE A 121 1.12 17.23 4.06
CA ILE A 121 0.92 15.78 4.21
C ILE A 121 -0.16 15.22 3.28
N HIS A 122 -1.15 16.01 2.87
CA HIS A 122 -2.20 15.56 1.96
C HIS A 122 -1.68 15.38 0.55
N GLU A 123 -0.71 16.19 0.12
CA GLU A 123 -0.08 16.05 -1.19
C GLU A 123 0.53 14.67 -1.40
N LEU A 124 1.07 14.07 -0.33
CA LEU A 124 1.68 12.74 -0.35
C LEU A 124 0.72 11.63 -0.79
N TYR A 125 -0.60 11.87 -0.72
CA TYR A 125 -1.65 10.92 -1.11
C TYR A 125 -2.38 11.33 -2.39
N THR A 126 -1.81 12.25 -3.18
CA THR A 126 -2.45 12.70 -4.42
C THR A 126 -2.00 11.88 -5.62
N ALA A 127 -2.94 11.67 -6.54
CA ALA A 127 -2.65 11.03 -7.83
C ALA A 127 -1.57 11.75 -8.62
N SER A 128 -1.53 13.09 -8.56
CA SER A 128 -0.51 13.89 -9.24
C SER A 128 0.89 13.60 -8.70
N LEU A 129 1.07 13.58 -7.39
CA LEU A 129 2.37 13.33 -6.77
C LEU A 129 2.83 11.89 -7.07
N TRP A 130 1.95 10.90 -6.97
CA TRP A 130 2.32 9.52 -7.31
C TRP A 130 2.55 9.30 -8.81
N GLY A 131 1.89 10.06 -9.68
CA GLY A 131 2.24 10.11 -11.11
C GLY A 131 3.67 10.61 -11.35
N GLU A 132 4.09 11.67 -10.64
CA GLU A 132 5.47 12.16 -10.69
C GLU A 132 6.45 11.13 -10.10
N VAL A 133 6.15 10.55 -8.94
CA VAL A 133 6.97 9.52 -8.28
C VAL A 133 7.17 8.32 -9.21
N SER A 134 6.10 7.77 -9.77
CA SER A 134 6.18 6.64 -10.69
C SER A 134 7.03 6.99 -11.91
N GLN A 135 6.83 8.16 -12.51
CA GLN A 135 7.62 8.61 -13.66
C GLN A 135 9.12 8.74 -13.33
N ARG A 136 9.46 9.20 -12.13
CA ARG A 136 10.85 9.47 -11.71
C ARG A 136 11.59 8.22 -11.26
N LEU A 137 10.90 7.28 -10.63
CA LEU A 137 11.50 6.05 -10.10
C LEU A 137 11.48 4.89 -11.11
N ARG A 138 10.65 4.97 -12.15
CA ARG A 138 10.57 3.94 -13.19
C ARG A 138 11.93 3.68 -13.83
N GLY A 139 12.39 2.44 -13.74
CA GLY A 139 13.67 1.98 -14.27
C GLY A 139 14.90 2.49 -13.52
N LEU A 140 14.72 3.23 -12.42
CA LEU A 140 15.82 3.72 -11.59
C LEU A 140 16.43 2.56 -10.79
N SER A 141 17.74 2.61 -10.59
CA SER A 141 18.43 1.67 -9.71
C SER A 141 18.04 1.92 -8.25
N GLU A 142 17.68 0.84 -7.54
CA GLU A 142 17.36 0.90 -6.11
C GLU A 142 18.55 1.38 -5.28
N ASP A 143 19.77 0.92 -5.63
CA ASP A 143 21.01 1.34 -4.97
C ASP A 143 21.24 2.84 -5.19
N GLU A 144 21.06 3.31 -6.41
CA GLU A 144 21.23 4.72 -6.76
C GLU A 144 20.25 5.60 -5.99
N PHE A 145 18.97 5.25 -5.97
CA PHE A 145 17.96 6.03 -5.26
C PHE A 145 18.17 6.02 -3.75
N SER A 146 18.47 4.85 -3.17
CA SER A 146 18.68 4.73 -1.73
C SER A 146 19.89 5.54 -1.24
N GLN A 147 20.95 5.62 -2.04
CA GLN A 147 22.10 6.47 -1.74
C GLN A 147 21.71 7.95 -1.71
N ARG A 148 20.91 8.42 -2.68
CA ARG A 148 20.44 9.82 -2.72
C ARG A 148 19.61 10.17 -1.49
N VAL A 149 18.66 9.32 -1.13
CA VAL A 149 17.82 9.46 0.07
C VAL A 149 18.65 9.56 1.34
N VAL A 150 19.62 8.67 1.50
CA VAL A 150 20.49 8.65 2.68
C VAL A 150 21.36 9.90 2.75
N MET A 151 21.92 10.35 1.62
CA MET A 151 22.73 11.56 1.58
C MET A 151 21.90 12.80 1.93
N ASN A 152 20.66 12.89 1.43
CA ASN A 152 19.72 13.94 1.80
C ASN A 152 19.41 13.92 3.31
N TRP A 153 19.13 12.74 3.88
CA TRP A 153 18.92 12.60 5.32
C TRP A 153 20.12 13.06 6.15
N MET A 154 21.34 12.65 5.78
CA MET A 154 22.57 13.06 6.46
C MET A 154 22.78 14.58 6.36
N GLN A 155 22.51 15.16 5.19
CA GLN A 155 22.59 16.61 5.00
C GLN A 155 21.60 17.34 5.92
N ARG A 156 20.33 16.90 5.98
CA ARG A 156 19.32 17.50 6.87
C ARG A 156 19.75 17.44 8.35
N ARG A 157 20.41 16.36 8.79
CA ARG A 157 20.99 16.26 10.14
C ARG A 157 22.06 17.32 10.39
N VAL A 158 23.00 17.48 9.46
CA VAL A 158 24.06 18.50 9.56
C VAL A 158 23.48 19.90 9.61
N GLU A 159 22.46 20.19 8.80
CA GLU A 159 21.76 21.49 8.78
C GLU A 159 21.04 21.80 10.10
N LEU A 160 20.58 20.77 10.81
CA LEU A 160 20.01 20.89 12.16
C LEU A 160 21.08 20.97 13.27
N GLY A 161 22.37 20.91 12.92
CA GLY A 161 23.48 20.89 13.87
C GLY A 161 23.64 19.56 14.60
N GLU A 162 23.05 18.49 14.08
CA GLU A 162 23.18 17.13 14.64
C GLU A 162 24.48 16.46 14.17
N THR A 163 25.01 15.56 15.00
CA THR A 163 26.19 14.76 14.66
C THR A 163 25.86 13.70 13.61
N ILE A 164 26.88 13.37 12.83
CA ILE A 164 26.91 12.26 11.87
C ILE A 164 27.85 11.13 12.30
N GLU A 165 28.53 11.29 13.44
CA GLU A 165 29.47 10.31 13.97
C GLU A 165 28.72 9.24 14.76
N GLU A 166 28.81 7.98 14.33
CA GLU A 166 28.17 6.84 15.02
C GLU A 166 28.61 6.73 16.49
N SER A 167 29.86 7.09 16.79
CA SER A 167 30.37 7.10 18.17
C SER A 167 29.65 8.11 19.07
N GLU A 168 29.04 9.14 18.49
CA GLU A 168 28.30 10.18 19.21
C GLU A 168 26.78 9.93 19.21
N ASP A 169 26.25 9.28 18.17
CA ASP A 169 24.86 8.83 18.12
C ASP A 169 24.75 7.39 17.56
N PRO A 170 24.53 6.38 18.43
CA PRO A 170 24.45 4.98 18.02
C PRO A 170 23.20 4.66 17.18
N LYS A 171 22.25 5.60 17.01
CA LYS A 171 21.07 5.41 16.18
C LYS A 171 21.33 5.72 14.71
N ILE A 172 22.48 6.31 14.35
CA ILE A 172 22.79 6.69 12.97
C ILE A 172 22.78 5.46 12.07
N VAL A 173 23.54 4.41 12.38
CA VAL A 173 23.62 3.21 11.53
C VAL A 173 22.26 2.50 11.40
N PRO A 174 21.50 2.22 12.48
CA PRO A 174 20.16 1.64 12.33
C PRO A 174 19.20 2.50 11.50
N THR A 175 19.30 3.84 11.58
CA THR A 175 18.44 4.77 10.85
C THR A 175 18.83 4.84 9.37
N PHE A 176 20.13 4.88 9.08
CA PHE A 176 20.70 4.73 7.73
C PHE A 176 20.19 3.45 7.05
N GLU A 177 20.26 2.32 7.76
CA GLU A 177 19.82 1.04 7.21
C GLU A 177 18.31 1.02 6.98
N ALA A 178 17.53 1.63 7.87
CA ALA A 178 16.08 1.74 7.70
C ALA A 178 15.72 2.60 6.48
N HIS A 179 16.38 3.74 6.26
CA HIS A 179 16.20 4.55 5.07
C HIS A 179 16.62 3.81 3.80
N THR A 180 17.74 3.08 3.86
CA THR A 180 18.23 2.27 2.73
C THR A 180 17.21 1.21 2.36
N ARG A 181 16.72 0.42 3.33
CA ARG A 181 15.69 -0.61 3.05
C ARG A 181 14.41 0.00 2.49
N ALA A 182 13.85 1.02 3.15
CA ALA A 182 12.57 1.60 2.76
C ALA A 182 12.62 2.25 1.36
N SER A 183 13.69 2.96 1.03
CA SER A 183 13.86 3.59 -0.30
C SER A 183 14.11 2.59 -1.41
N LYS A 184 14.89 1.53 -1.17
CA LYS A 184 15.05 0.42 -2.13
C LYS A 184 13.71 -0.26 -2.40
N THR A 185 12.97 -0.58 -1.34
CA THR A 185 11.67 -1.25 -1.48
C THR A 185 10.64 -0.33 -2.14
N LEU A 186 10.69 1.00 -1.95
CA LEU A 186 9.84 1.94 -2.68
C LEU A 186 10.07 1.85 -4.21
N VAL A 187 11.33 1.92 -4.64
CA VAL A 187 11.68 1.79 -6.08
C VAL A 187 11.26 0.43 -6.62
N TYR A 188 11.48 -0.63 -5.85
CA TYR A 188 11.02 -1.96 -6.21
C TYR A 188 9.50 -2.03 -6.41
N THR A 189 8.71 -1.50 -5.48
CA THR A 189 7.24 -1.47 -5.55
C THR A 189 6.75 -0.72 -6.78
N VAL A 190 7.30 0.46 -7.06
CA VAL A 190 6.96 1.25 -8.25
C VAL A 190 7.30 0.48 -9.52
N ASN A 191 8.51 -0.07 -9.62
CA ASN A 191 8.91 -0.83 -10.80
C ASN A 191 8.07 -2.09 -11.00
N ARG A 192 7.66 -2.76 -9.92
CA ARG A 192 6.80 -3.94 -9.98
C ARG A 192 5.41 -3.59 -10.50
N ALA A 193 4.80 -2.51 -10.01
CA ALA A 193 3.52 -2.02 -10.53
C ALA A 193 3.58 -1.59 -12.00
N GLU A 194 4.72 -1.08 -12.47
CA GLU A 194 4.89 -0.67 -13.88
C GLU A 194 5.23 -1.82 -14.84
N GLN A 195 5.68 -2.96 -14.33
CA GLN A 195 6.14 -4.11 -15.13
C GLN A 195 5.07 -5.20 -15.29
N ASP A 196 4.09 -5.21 -14.39
CA ASP A 196 3.05 -6.22 -14.34
C ASP A 196 1.69 -5.53 -14.52
N ASP A 197 1.12 -5.67 -15.72
CA ASP A 197 -0.15 -5.04 -16.10
C ASP A 197 -1.34 -5.53 -15.23
N ASP A 198 -1.17 -6.66 -14.52
CA ASP A 198 -2.18 -7.19 -13.60
C ASP A 198 -2.08 -6.56 -12.19
N LEU A 199 -1.03 -5.77 -11.91
CA LEU A 199 -0.82 -5.12 -10.60
C LEU A 199 -1.15 -3.63 -10.63
N VAL A 200 -1.85 -3.20 -9.58
CA VAL A 200 -2.22 -1.79 -9.39
C VAL A 200 -1.71 -1.27 -8.04
N LEU A 201 -1.15 -0.06 -8.05
CA LEU A 201 -0.63 0.59 -6.85
C LEU A 201 -1.71 1.37 -6.07
N ILE A 202 -2.14 0.72 -5.00
CA ILE A 202 -2.89 1.07 -3.78
C ILE A 202 -2.33 2.12 -2.81
N ILE A 203 -2.47 3.43 -3.00
CA ILE A 203 -1.94 4.39 -1.99
C ILE A 203 -2.93 4.65 -0.85
N GLY A 204 -2.46 4.53 0.39
CA GLY A 204 -3.21 4.89 1.60
C GLY A 204 -2.31 4.95 2.84
N ARG A 205 -2.92 4.95 4.03
CA ARG A 205 -2.19 4.91 5.31
C ARG A 205 -3.02 4.26 6.41
N GLU A 206 -2.36 3.87 7.49
CA GLU A 206 -3.02 3.38 8.70
C GLU A 206 -4.09 4.38 9.19
N HIS A 207 -5.26 3.87 9.55
CA HIS A 207 -6.42 4.66 10.00
C HIS A 207 -6.96 5.71 9.00
N LEU A 208 -6.54 5.66 7.73
CA LEU A 208 -7.22 6.43 6.68
C LEU A 208 -8.52 5.73 6.30
N ASP A 209 -9.62 6.51 6.29
CA ASP A 209 -10.90 6.04 5.79
C ASP A 209 -10.73 5.32 4.43
N ALA A 210 -11.25 4.10 4.30
CA ALA A 210 -11.08 3.29 3.10
C ALA A 210 -11.50 4.03 1.81
N SER A 211 -12.52 4.91 1.87
CA SER A 211 -12.95 5.73 0.74
C SER A 211 -11.87 6.68 0.17
N LYS A 212 -10.82 6.96 0.93
CA LYS A 212 -9.69 7.82 0.53
C LYS A 212 -8.49 7.04 0.01
N TRP A 213 -8.54 5.70 0.00
CA TRP A 213 -7.50 4.88 -0.59
C TRP A 213 -7.60 4.89 -2.11
N GLY A 214 -6.44 4.89 -2.78
CA GLY A 214 -6.34 4.79 -4.23
C GLY A 214 -6.78 6.04 -4.98
N HIS A 215 -6.65 5.96 -6.31
CA HIS A 215 -6.81 7.09 -7.22
C HIS A 215 -7.59 6.66 -8.48
N GLY A 216 -8.26 7.61 -9.13
CA GLY A 216 -8.98 7.35 -10.38
C GLY A 216 -10.03 6.25 -10.21
N GLU A 217 -10.10 5.32 -11.18
CA GLU A 217 -11.00 4.15 -11.15
C GLU A 217 -10.64 3.13 -10.06
N TRP A 218 -9.45 3.27 -9.47
CA TRP A 218 -8.95 2.43 -8.39
C TRP A 218 -9.06 3.10 -7.01
N ASN A 219 -9.64 4.30 -6.94
CA ASN A 219 -10.12 4.81 -5.66
C ASN A 219 -11.28 3.94 -5.17
N LEU A 220 -11.27 3.56 -3.90
CA LEU A 220 -12.23 2.57 -3.39
C LEU A 220 -13.69 3.06 -3.47
N SER A 221 -13.94 4.36 -3.23
CA SER A 221 -15.28 4.91 -3.34
C SER A 221 -15.74 4.97 -4.80
N ALA A 222 -14.85 5.36 -5.72
CA ALA A 222 -15.14 5.35 -7.15
C ALA A 222 -15.36 3.93 -7.71
N ARG A 223 -14.56 2.95 -7.27
CA ARG A 223 -14.70 1.55 -7.69
C ARG A 223 -15.98 0.91 -7.18
N LEU A 224 -16.42 1.31 -6.00
CA LEU A 224 -17.65 0.81 -5.39
C LEU A 224 -18.91 1.48 -5.95
N HIS A 225 -18.79 2.73 -6.40
CA HIS A 225 -19.87 3.53 -6.97
C HIS A 225 -19.49 4.09 -8.35
N PRO A 226 -19.29 3.22 -9.37
CA PRO A 226 -18.86 3.63 -10.70
C PRO A 226 -19.90 4.42 -11.49
#